data_AF-A0A2V9Q2U4-F1
#
_entry.id   AF-A0A2V9Q2U4-F1
#
_cell.length_a   1.000
_cell.length_b   1.000
_cell.length_c   1.000
_cell.angle_alpha   90.00
_cell.angle_beta   90.00
_cell.angle_gamma   90.00
#
_symmetry.space_group_name_H-M   'P 1'
#
loop_
_entity.id
_entity.type
_entity.pdbx_description
1 polymer ?
#
loop_
_entity_poly.entity_id
_entity_poly.type
_entity_poly.pdbx_seq_one_letter_code
_entity_poly.pdbx_strand_id
1 'polypeptide(L)' 'MDLEGIVAKQKFGPYVTERERSTRYKILNREYSQKDGREELFEREPHSEPVAGWHSCDLACAILEGVASMPERR' A
#
# COMPACT_ATOMS: atom_id res chain seq x y z
N MET A 1 -18.81 1.60 17.64
CA MET A 1 -17.60 0.98 17.07
C MET A 1 -17.36 1.63 15.72
N ASP A 2 -16.15 2.15 15.47
CA ASP A 2 -15.80 2.75 14.18
C ASP A 2 -15.42 1.64 13.19
N LEU A 3 -16.44 1.10 12.52
CA LEU A 3 -16.24 0.02 11.54
C LEU A 3 -16.04 0.63 10.16
N GLU A 4 -15.03 0.14 9.45
CA GLU A 4 -14.71 0.58 8.09
C GLU A 4 -15.88 0.42 7.12
N GLY A 5 -16.57 -0.72 7.19
CA GLY A 5 -17.69 -1.04 6.31
C GLY A 5 -17.80 -2.53 6.06
N ILE A 6 -18.26 -2.88 4.85
CA ILE A 6 -18.51 -4.26 4.45
C ILE A 6 -17.82 -4.59 3.12
N VAL A 7 -17.54 -5.87 2.91
CA VAL A 7 -17.09 -6.39 1.60
C VAL A 7 -18.22 -7.22 1.02
N ALA A 8 -18.81 -6.73 -0.06
CA ALA A 8 -19.76 -7.50 -0.85
C ALA A 8 -19.00 -8.43 -1.79
N LYS A 9 -19.39 -9.71 -1.86
CA LYS A 9 -18.82 -10.70 -2.77
C LYS A 9 -19.93 -11.54 -3.40
N GLN A 10 -19.71 -11.99 -4.62
CA GLN A 10 -20.54 -13.05 -5.20
C GLN A 10 -20.36 -14.34 -4.39
N LYS A 11 -21.48 -14.98 -4.00
CA LYS A 11 -21.46 -16.15 -3.10
C LYS A 11 -20.60 -17.30 -3.62
N PHE A 12 -20.69 -17.58 -4.91
CA PHE A 12 -19.98 -18.69 -5.58
C PHE A 12 -18.91 -18.19 -6.57
N GLY A 13 -18.49 -16.93 -6.47
CA GLY A 13 -17.48 -16.37 -7.37
C GLY A 13 -16.08 -16.93 -7.07
N PRO A 14 -15.23 -17.11 -8.10
CA PRO A 14 -13.85 -17.56 -7.92
C PRO A 14 -13.05 -16.57 -7.08
N TYR A 15 -12.03 -17.06 -6.36
CA TYR A 15 -11.09 -16.22 -5.62
C TYR A 15 -10.03 -15.70 -6.59
N VAL A 16 -10.18 -14.46 -7.05
CA VAL A 16 -9.23 -13.81 -7.97
C VAL A 16 -8.55 -12.65 -7.23
N THR A 17 -7.23 -12.57 -7.35
CA THR A 17 -6.39 -11.54 -6.71
C THR A 17 -6.23 -10.30 -7.58
N GLU A 18 -6.35 -10.44 -8.90
CA GLU A 18 -6.33 -9.33 -9.87
C GLU A 18 -7.52 -8.41 -9.63
N ARG A 19 -7.25 -7.16 -9.25
CA ARG A 19 -8.28 -6.18 -8.88
C ARG A 19 -9.32 -5.96 -9.98
N GLU A 20 -8.87 -5.85 -11.22
CA GLU A 20 -9.69 -5.61 -12.42
C GLU A 20 -10.69 -6.74 -12.69
N ARG A 21 -10.37 -7.96 -12.23
CA ARG A 21 -11.19 -9.16 -12.42
C ARG A 21 -11.92 -9.59 -11.15
N SER A 22 -11.66 -8.92 -10.03
CA SER A 22 -12.28 -9.21 -8.76
C SER A 22 -13.75 -8.74 -8.76
N THR A 23 -14.66 -9.59 -8.30
CA THR A 23 -16.10 -9.28 -8.17
C THR A 23 -16.47 -8.81 -6.77
N ARG A 24 -15.47 -8.41 -5.97
CA ARG A 24 -15.66 -7.98 -4.59
C ARG A 24 -15.64 -6.46 -4.51
N TYR A 25 -16.62 -5.92 -3.82
CA TYR A 25 -16.75 -4.48 -3.65
C TYR A 25 -16.58 -4.13 -2.18
N LYS A 26 -15.64 -3.24 -1.89
CA LYS A 26 -15.48 -2.63 -0.57
C LYS A 26 -16.45 -1.45 -0.48
N ILE A 27 -17.40 -1.52 0.46
CA ILE A 27 -18.41 -0.50 0.69
C ILE A 27 -18.10 0.12 2.04
N LEU A 28 -17.66 1.37 2.02
CA LEU A 28 -17.23 2.09 3.22
C LEU A 28 -18.44 2.70 3.92
N ASN A 29 -18.43 2.68 5.25
CA ASN A 29 -19.39 3.41 6.06
C ASN A 29 -19.16 4.91 5.91
N ARG A 30 -20.25 5.68 5.80
CA ARG A 30 -20.15 7.13 5.63
C ARG A 30 -19.47 7.81 6.82
N GLU A 31 -19.65 7.27 8.02
CA GLU A 31 -19.09 7.83 9.26
C GLU A 31 -17.76 7.18 9.66
N TYR A 32 -17.18 6.33 8.79
CA TYR A 32 -15.89 5.70 9.06
C TYR A 32 -14.80 6.77 9.21
N SER A 33 -14.28 6.94 10.42
CA SER A 33 -13.44 8.10 10.74
C SER A 33 -12.06 8.06 10.07
N GLN A 34 -11.56 6.86 9.77
CA GLN A 34 -10.26 6.68 9.14
C GLN A 34 -10.30 6.80 7.62
N LYS A 35 -11.49 6.92 6.99
CA LYS A 35 -11.61 7.16 5.54
C LYS A 35 -11.09 8.54 5.14
N ASP A 36 -11.22 9.52 6.04
CA ASP A 36 -10.86 10.92 5.83
C ASP A 36 -9.38 11.14 6.14
N GLY A 37 -8.55 10.14 5.80
CA GLY A 37 -7.16 9.99 6.23
C GLY A 37 -6.46 11.33 6.40
N ARG A 38 -6.13 11.67 7.65
CA ARG A 38 -5.22 12.80 7.89
C ARG A 38 -3.90 12.43 7.25
N GLU A 39 -3.53 13.11 6.17
CA GLU A 39 -2.13 13.10 5.70
C GLU A 39 -1.20 13.37 6.90
N GLU A 40 -1.60 14.26 7.80
CA GLU A 40 -0.91 14.58 9.07
C GLU A 40 -0.67 13.39 10.02
N LEU A 41 -1.47 12.31 9.95
CA LEU A 41 -1.25 11.09 10.77
C LEU A 41 -0.26 10.12 10.13
N PHE A 42 -0.03 10.27 8.82
CA PHE A 42 0.92 9.47 8.05
C PHE A 42 2.17 10.29 7.63
N GLU A 43 2.16 11.61 7.84
CA GLU A 43 3.34 12.48 7.83
C GLU A 43 4.27 12.04 8.95
N ARG A 44 5.15 11.12 8.62
CA ARG A 44 6.25 10.74 9.48
C ARG A 44 7.39 11.69 9.18
N GLU A 45 7.91 12.32 10.23
CA GLU A 45 9.16 13.05 10.12
C GLU A 45 10.22 12.06 9.62
N PRO A 46 10.80 12.29 8.42
CA PRO A 46 11.80 11.40 7.86
C PRO A 46 12.91 11.21 8.90
N HIS A 47 13.36 9.96 9.12
CA HIS A 47 14.42 9.58 10.07
C HIS A 47 14.02 9.50 11.57
N SER A 48 12.73 9.61 11.93
CA SER A 48 12.25 9.39 13.32
C SER A 48 11.79 7.96 13.62
N GLU A 49 12.09 7.00 12.75
CA GLU A 49 11.52 5.66 12.86
C GLU A 49 12.11 4.88 14.06
N PRO A 50 11.27 4.16 14.84
CA PRO A 50 11.72 3.42 16.02
C PRO A 50 12.62 2.22 15.68
N VAL A 51 12.65 1.82 14.40
CA VAL A 51 13.47 0.71 13.90
C VAL A 51 14.31 1.24 12.74
N ALA A 52 15.63 1.30 12.95
CA ALA A 52 16.57 1.71 11.91
C ALA A 52 16.53 0.69 10.75
N GLY A 53 16.18 1.15 9.56
CA GLY A 53 16.31 0.35 8.33
C GLY A 53 15.03 0.17 7.51
N TRP A 54 13.90 0.79 7.83
CA TRP A 54 12.72 0.65 6.96
C TRP A 54 12.93 1.30 5.57
N HIS A 55 13.77 2.34 5.51
CA HIS A 55 14.28 2.93 4.27
C HIS A 55 15.28 2.02 3.51
N SER A 56 15.68 0.86 4.06
CA SER A 56 16.67 0.00 3.39
C SER A 56 16.13 -0.59 2.10
N CYS A 57 14.82 -0.85 2.03
CA CYS A 57 14.20 -1.32 0.80
C CYS A 57 14.18 -0.20 -0.26
N ASP A 58 13.81 1.03 0.11
CA ASP A 58 13.81 2.16 -0.83
C ASP A 58 15.22 2.48 -1.33
N LEU A 59 16.22 2.46 -0.44
CA LEU A 59 17.63 2.61 -0.80
C LEU A 59 18.11 1.46 -1.69
N ALA A 60 17.75 0.21 -1.38
CA ALA A 60 18.12 -0.94 -2.20
C ALA A 60 17.48 -0.89 -3.59
N CYS A 61 16.21 -0.48 -3.69
CA CYS A 61 15.53 -0.28 -4.96
C CYS A 61 16.19 0.85 -5.78
N ALA A 62 16.47 2.01 -5.17
CA ALA A 62 17.16 3.11 -5.83
C ALA A 62 18.58 2.74 -6.30
N ILE A 63 19.31 1.93 -5.52
CA ILE A 63 20.61 1.40 -5.92
C ILE A 63 20.48 0.48 -7.14
N LEU A 64 19.51 -0.43 -7.15
CA LEU A 64 19.28 -1.33 -8.27
C LEU A 64 18.89 -0.58 -9.56
N GLU A 65 18.06 0.45 -9.45
CA GLU A 65 17.69 1.33 -10.56
C GLU A 65 18.89 2.12 -11.10
N GLY A 66 19.80 2.57 -10.22
CA GLY A 66 21.04 3.24 -10.62
C GLY A 66 22.08 2.32 -11.27
N VAL A 67 22.17 1.05 -10.84
CA VAL A 67 23.09 0.05 -11.39
C VAL A 67 22.65 -0.44 -12.78
N ALA A 68 21.36 -0.38 -13.10
CA ALA A 68 20.84 -0.72 -14.43
C ALA A 68 21.31 0.24 -15.55
N SER A 69 21.94 1.38 -15.20
CA SER A 69 22.43 2.40 -16.15
C SER A 69 23.94 2.34 -16.44
N MET A 70 24.69 1.32 -15.99
CA MET A 70 26.09 1.15 -16.41
C MET A 70 26.17 0.16 -17.59
N PRO A 71 26.52 0.61 -18.82
CA PRO A 71 26.75 -0.31 -19.92
C PRO A 71 28.01 -1.14 -19.62
N GLU A 72 27.87 -2.44 -19.86
CA GLU A 72 28.87 -3.48 -19.67
C GLU A 72 30.16 -3.11 -20.42
N ARG A 73 31.23 -2.79 -19.68
CA ARG A 73 32.56 -2.58 -20.27
C ARG A 73 33.16 -3.94 -20.63
N ARG A 74 33.13 -4.23 -21.93
CA ARG A 74 33.87 -5.29 -22.60
C ARG A 74 35.38 -5.10 -22.45
#